data_AF-W4JRA4-F1
#
_entry.id   AF-W4JRA4-F1
#
_cell.length_a   1.000
_cell.length_b   1.000
_cell.length_c   1.000
_cell.angle_alpha   90.00
_cell.angle_beta   90.00
_cell.angle_gamma   90.00
#
_symmetry.space_group_name_H-M   'P 1'
#
loop_
_entity.id
_entity.type
_entity.pdbx_description
1 polymer ?
#
loop_
_entity_poly.entity_id
_entity_poly.type
_entity_poly.pdbx_seq_one_letter_code
_entity_poly.pdbx_strand_id
1 'polypeptide(L)'
;LIHQQQITHTEIRLAYWLLIEFSEGFEELYYQRKTGRLHFCRQSVHALLHLAQQVTHCGPPGYTTQFTMEQMIGDLGSEIKQHSNPYANLSQRGLRRAQVNALKAMVPDLNAVTNTLPCGA
;
A
#
# COMPACT_ATOMS: atom_id res chain seq x y z
N LEU A 1 -9.24 11.86 2.61
CA LEU A 1 -8.27 12.94 2.91
C LEU A 1 -6.85 12.40 3.01
N ILE A 2 -6.52 11.59 4.04
CA ILE A 2 -5.14 11.10 4.28
C ILE A 2 -4.48 10.28 3.16
N HIS A 3 -5.25 9.75 2.21
CA HIS A 3 -4.74 8.92 1.12
C HIS A 3 -4.45 9.69 -0.18
N GLN A 4 -4.70 11.00 -0.23
CA GLN A 4 -4.46 11.78 -1.44
C GLN A 4 -2.95 11.94 -1.69
N GLN A 5 -2.57 12.07 -2.96
CA GLN A 5 -1.18 12.25 -3.37
C GLN A 5 -0.61 13.62 -2.93
N GLN A 6 -1.47 14.64 -2.97
CA GLN A 6 -1.19 15.99 -2.50
C GLN A 6 -2.20 16.31 -1.41
N ILE A 7 -1.70 16.71 -0.23
CA ILE A 7 -2.53 17.01 0.94
C ILE A 7 -2.00 18.30 1.57
N THR A 8 -2.89 19.24 1.84
CA THR A 8 -2.57 20.48 2.54
C THR A 8 -2.56 20.28 4.06
N HIS A 9 -1.82 21.13 4.79
CA HIS A 9 -1.82 21.09 6.26
C HIS A 9 -3.22 21.24 6.87
N THR A 10 -4.11 22.02 6.24
CA THR A 10 -5.49 22.18 6.70
C THR A 10 -6.27 20.88 6.58
N GLU A 11 -6.10 20.14 5.47
CA GLU A 11 -6.73 18.83 5.28
C GLU A 11 -6.18 17.78 6.24
N ILE A 12 -4.88 17.82 6.57
CA ILE A 12 -4.29 16.94 7.59
C ILE A 12 -4.92 17.21 8.96
N ARG A 13 -5.05 18.48 9.35
CA ARG A 13 -5.70 18.85 10.62
C ARG A 13 -7.17 18.43 10.66
N LEU A 14 -7.90 18.62 9.56
CA LEU A 14 -9.28 18.16 9.45
C LEU A 14 -9.36 16.64 9.58
N ALA A 15 -8.49 15.91 8.87
CA ALA A 15 -8.46 14.46 8.95
C ALA A 15 -8.15 13.95 10.37
N TYR A 16 -7.23 14.61 11.08
CA TYR A 16 -6.93 14.28 12.47
C TYR A 16 -8.19 14.33 13.36
N TRP A 17 -8.96 15.41 13.28
CA TRP A 17 -10.20 15.55 14.05
C TRP A 17 -11.24 14.50 13.67
N LEU A 18 -11.45 14.26 12.37
CA LEU A 18 -12.40 13.25 11.90
C LEU A 18 -12.04 11.83 12.34
N LEU A 19 -10.74 11.51 12.41
CA LEU A 19 -10.27 10.19 12.86
C LEU A 19 -10.45 10.01 14.38
N ILE A 20 -10.29 11.08 15.17
CA ILE A 20 -10.61 11.08 16.60
C ILE A 20 -12.10 10.90 16.81
N GLU A 21 -12.93 11.70 16.15
CA GLU A 21 -14.39 11.63 16.26
C GLU A 21 -14.90 10.24 15.89
N PHE A 22 -14.36 9.64 14.82
CA PHE A 22 -14.64 8.25 14.46
C PHE A 22 -14.25 7.28 15.59
N SER A 23 -13.05 7.42 16.17
CA SER A 23 -12.57 6.53 17.22
C SER A 23 -13.41 6.63 18.49
N GLU A 24 -13.83 7.84 18.88
CA GLU A 24 -14.70 8.08 20.03
C GLU A 24 -16.09 7.47 19.80
N GLY A 25 -16.68 7.70 18.62
CA GLY A 25 -17.95 7.09 18.25
C GLY A 25 -17.88 5.56 18.18
N PHE A 26 -16.78 5.01 17.66
CA PHE A 26 -16.55 3.56 17.66
C PHE A 26 -16.44 3.01 19.09
N GLU A 27 -15.74 3.74 19.96
CA GLU A 27 -15.60 3.38 21.37
C GLU A 27 -16.95 3.40 22.09
N GLU A 28 -17.81 4.38 21.85
CA GLU A 28 -19.13 4.46 22.46
C GLU A 28 -20.08 3.37 21.96
N LEU A 29 -20.12 3.12 20.66
CA LEU A 29 -21.05 2.16 20.06
C LEU A 29 -20.64 0.71 20.33
N TYR A 30 -19.37 0.36 20.08
CA TYR A 30 -18.92 -1.02 20.03
C TYR A 30 -18.16 -1.43 21.30
N TYR A 31 -17.10 -0.70 21.67
CA TYR A 31 -16.27 -1.06 22.82
C TYR A 31 -17.00 -0.85 24.16
N GLN A 32 -17.77 0.24 24.28
CA GLN A 32 -18.51 0.67 25.46
C GLN A 32 -17.65 0.76 26.73
N ARG A 33 -16.32 0.89 26.59
CA ARG A 33 -15.36 0.91 27.70
C ARG A 33 -15.45 -0.32 28.61
N LYS A 34 -15.90 -1.46 28.09
CA LYS A 34 -16.05 -2.71 28.85
C LYS A 34 -14.86 -3.62 28.60
N THR A 35 -14.20 -4.09 29.66
CA THR A 35 -13.03 -4.98 29.54
C THR A 35 -13.30 -6.23 28.70
N GLY A 36 -14.50 -6.83 28.81
CA GLY A 36 -14.90 -7.98 27.99
C GLY A 36 -15.00 -7.71 26.48
N ARG A 37 -14.96 -6.43 26.08
CA ARG A 37 -15.05 -5.94 24.71
C ARG A 37 -13.75 -5.34 24.17
N LEU A 38 -12.66 -5.42 24.93
CA LEU A 38 -11.36 -4.87 24.54
C LEU A 38 -10.86 -5.40 23.19
N HIS A 39 -11.28 -6.61 22.80
CA HIS A 39 -10.95 -7.22 21.51
C HIS A 39 -11.50 -6.45 20.29
N PHE A 40 -12.42 -5.49 20.47
CA PHE A 40 -12.84 -4.57 19.41
C PHE A 40 -11.83 -3.45 19.15
N CYS A 41 -11.02 -3.08 20.14
CA CYS A 41 -9.94 -2.09 20.02
C CYS A 41 -8.71 -2.71 19.32
N ARG A 42 -8.92 -3.23 18.11
CA ARG A 42 -7.87 -3.83 17.30
C ARG A 42 -6.84 -2.77 16.91
N GLN A 43 -5.62 -3.23 16.67
CA GLN A 43 -4.51 -2.37 16.23
C GLN A 43 -4.88 -1.55 14.99
N SER A 44 -5.64 -2.10 14.05
CA SER A 44 -6.08 -1.39 12.84
C SER A 44 -7.00 -0.20 13.16
N VAL A 45 -7.86 -0.31 14.16
CA VAL A 45 -8.74 0.77 14.62
C VAL A 45 -7.92 1.81 15.38
N HIS A 46 -7.07 1.37 16.32
CA HIS A 46 -6.22 2.27 17.09
C HIS A 46 -5.22 3.06 16.21
N ALA A 47 -4.69 2.41 15.16
CA ALA A 47 -3.75 3.03 14.23
C ALA A 47 -4.32 4.29 13.54
N LEU A 48 -5.65 4.37 13.38
CA LEU A 48 -6.32 5.52 12.77
C LEU A 48 -5.98 6.84 13.47
N LEU A 49 -5.84 6.83 14.80
CA LEU A 49 -5.50 8.01 15.60
C LEU A 49 -4.12 8.60 15.25
N HIS A 50 -3.22 7.77 14.71
CA HIS A 50 -1.84 8.15 14.40
C HIS A 50 -1.66 8.54 12.93
N LEU A 51 -2.61 8.20 12.05
CA LEU A 51 -2.43 8.34 10.60
C LEU A 51 -2.15 9.78 10.16
N ALA A 52 -2.88 10.76 10.69
CA ALA A 52 -2.68 12.15 10.28
C ALA A 52 -1.29 12.69 10.66
N GLN A 53 -0.76 12.29 11.82
CA GLN A 53 0.59 12.65 12.26
C GLN A 53 1.64 11.93 11.42
N GLN A 54 1.44 10.64 11.12
CA GLN A 54 2.33 9.89 10.24
C GLN A 54 2.45 10.52 8.86
N VAL A 55 1.35 11.05 8.31
CA VAL A 55 1.37 11.75 7.01
C VAL A 55 2.31 12.96 7.03
N THR A 56 2.41 13.69 8.15
CA THR A 56 3.36 14.80 8.25
C THR A 56 4.82 14.37 8.29
N HIS A 57 5.10 13.13 8.72
CA HIS A 57 6.46 12.62 8.86
C HIS A 57 6.94 11.83 7.65
N CYS A 58 6.07 10.98 7.10
CA CYS A 58 6.43 10.01 6.06
C CYS A 58 5.66 10.20 4.74
N GLY A 59 4.76 11.18 4.69
CA GLY A 59 3.85 11.39 3.57
C GLY A 59 2.62 10.47 3.60
N PRO A 60 1.74 10.58 2.59
CA PRO A 60 0.53 9.76 2.47
C PRO A 60 0.81 8.26 2.63
N PRO A 61 -0.10 7.47 3.24
CA PRO A 61 0.13 6.05 3.47
C PRO A 61 0.42 5.26 2.19
N GLY A 62 -0.08 5.73 1.03
CA GLY A 62 0.25 5.18 -0.29
C GLY A 62 1.75 4.97 -0.52
N TYR A 63 2.60 5.87 -0.03
CA TYR A 63 4.05 5.81 -0.19
C TYR A 63 4.74 4.83 0.76
N THR A 64 4.10 4.50 1.88
CA THR A 64 4.64 3.60 2.91
C THR A 64 3.95 2.25 2.94
N THR A 65 2.93 2.02 2.11
CA THR A 65 2.24 0.72 2.03
C THR A 65 3.18 -0.38 1.56
N GLN A 66 2.88 -1.61 1.98
CA GLN A 66 3.52 -2.80 1.44
C GLN A 66 2.93 -3.26 0.10
N PHE A 67 1.90 -2.57 -0.41
CA PHE A 67 1.13 -3.03 -1.58
C PHE A 67 2.01 -3.32 -2.79
N THR A 68 2.93 -2.40 -3.14
CA THR A 68 3.84 -2.58 -4.28
C THR A 68 4.79 -3.76 -4.08
N MET A 69 5.26 -3.99 -2.85
CA MET A 69 6.12 -5.12 -2.52
C MET A 69 5.36 -6.44 -2.60
N GLU A 70 4.17 -6.53 -2.00
CA GLU A 70 3.33 -7.73 -2.04
C GLU A 70 2.90 -8.08 -3.47
N GLN A 71 2.54 -7.07 -4.26
CA GLN A 71 2.21 -7.26 -5.67
C GLN A 71 3.42 -7.81 -6.45
N MET A 72 4.62 -7.28 -6.18
CA MET A 72 5.85 -7.79 -6.78
C MET A 72 6.16 -9.23 -6.33
N ILE A 73 5.93 -9.57 -5.06
CA ILE A 73 6.11 -10.93 -4.54
C ILE A 73 5.16 -11.90 -5.25
N GLY A 74 3.87 -11.55 -5.37
CA GLY A 74 2.88 -12.38 -6.06
C GLY A 74 3.21 -12.57 -7.54
N ASP A 75 3.58 -11.49 -8.23
CA ASP A 75 3.97 -11.51 -9.64
C ASP A 75 5.23 -12.36 -9.85
N LEU A 76 6.30 -12.16 -9.08
CA LEU A 76 7.49 -13.00 -9.12
C LEU A 76 7.21 -14.46 -8.76
N GLY A 77 6.37 -14.69 -7.75
CA GLY A 77 5.97 -16.04 -7.33
C GLY A 77 5.28 -16.80 -8.45
N SER A 78 4.45 -16.13 -9.26
CA SER A 78 3.79 -16.72 -10.43
C SER A 78 4.77 -17.18 -11.53
N GLU A 79 6.00 -16.63 -11.54
CA GLU A 79 7.03 -16.98 -12.51
C GLU A 79 7.94 -18.14 -12.07
N ILE A 80 7.84 -18.56 -10.81
CA ILE A 80 8.62 -19.69 -10.29
C ILE A 80 8.03 -20.98 -10.84
N LYS A 81 8.60 -21.46 -11.95
CA LYS A 81 8.13 -22.67 -12.65
C LYS A 81 8.94 -23.92 -12.33
N GLN A 82 10.03 -23.80 -11.59
CA GLN A 82 10.89 -24.93 -11.21
C GLN A 82 10.93 -25.09 -9.68
N HIS A 83 10.26 -26.14 -9.19
CA HIS A 83 10.18 -26.42 -7.76
C HIS A 83 11.47 -26.99 -7.14
N SER A 84 12.34 -27.60 -7.95
CA SER A 84 13.59 -28.22 -7.46
C SER A 84 14.71 -27.22 -7.17
N ASN A 85 14.70 -26.05 -7.81
CA ASN A 85 15.65 -24.97 -7.54
C ASN A 85 14.98 -23.59 -7.71
N PRO A 86 14.05 -23.24 -6.80
CA PRO A 86 13.20 -22.06 -6.94
C PRO A 86 14.01 -20.75 -6.87
N TYR A 87 15.05 -20.69 -6.05
CA TYR A 87 15.88 -19.49 -5.91
C TYR A 87 16.71 -19.21 -7.16
N ALA A 88 17.36 -20.22 -7.75
CA ALA A 88 18.10 -20.02 -9.00
C ALA A 88 17.17 -19.61 -10.15
N ASN A 89 15.98 -20.22 -10.22
CA ASN A 89 14.97 -19.83 -11.19
C ASN A 89 14.52 -18.38 -11.00
N LEU A 90 14.21 -17.99 -9.76
CA LEU A 90 13.81 -16.62 -9.41
C LEU A 90 14.92 -15.61 -9.74
N SER A 91 16.19 -15.91 -9.42
CA SER A 91 17.33 -15.06 -9.78
C SER A 91 17.45 -14.87 -11.30
N GLN A 92 17.26 -15.92 -12.08
CA GLN A 92 17.26 -15.83 -13.54
C GLN A 92 16.07 -15.01 -14.08
N ARG A 93 14.88 -15.17 -13.49
CA ARG A 93 13.70 -14.35 -13.83
C ARG A 93 13.95 -12.87 -13.52
N GLY A 94 14.49 -12.57 -12.34
CA GLY A 94 14.87 -11.22 -11.92
C GLY A 94 15.90 -10.59 -12.86
N LEU A 95 16.97 -11.31 -13.20
CA LEU A 95 17.99 -10.84 -14.14
C LEU A 95 17.39 -10.51 -15.51
N ARG A 96 16.56 -11.40 -16.06
CA ARG A 96 15.91 -11.19 -17.35
C ARG A 96 14.99 -9.96 -17.34
N ARG A 97 14.20 -9.76 -16.28
CA ARG A 97 13.35 -8.56 -16.12
C ARG A 97 14.20 -7.29 -16.06
N ALA A 98 15.28 -7.29 -15.28
CA ALA A 98 16.19 -6.15 -15.18
C ALA A 98 16.81 -5.79 -16.54
N GLN A 99 17.24 -6.79 -17.32
CA GLN A 99 17.78 -6.60 -18.68
C GLN A 99 16.73 -6.00 -19.63
N VAL A 100 15.51 -6.55 -19.65
CA VAL A 100 14.42 -6.04 -20.49
C VAL A 100 14.04 -4.61 -20.10
N ASN A 101 13.94 -4.32 -18.80
CA ASN A 101 13.63 -2.98 -18.30
C ASN A 101 14.73 -1.98 -18.66
N ALA A 102 16.00 -2.38 -18.54
CA ALA A 102 17.14 -1.54 -18.95
C ALA A 102 17.09 -1.22 -20.45
N LEU A 103 16.83 -2.23 -21.30
CA LEU A 103 16.69 -2.02 -22.75
C LEU A 103 15.52 -1.08 -23.09
N LYS A 104 14.37 -1.26 -22.45
CA LYS A 104 13.19 -0.39 -22.63
C LYS A 104 13.44 1.05 -22.17
N ALA A 105 14.25 1.25 -21.14
CA ALA A 105 14.63 2.57 -20.65
C ALA A 105 15.66 3.25 -21.55
N MET A 106 16.61 2.48 -22.11
CA MET A 106 17.64 2.99 -23.03
C MET A 106 17.09 3.30 -24.42
N VAL A 107 16.12 2.51 -24.90
CA VAL A 107 15.50 2.67 -26.22
C VAL A 107 13.97 2.67 -26.06
N PRO A 108 13.36 3.84 -25.79
CA PRO A 108 11.92 3.96 -25.54
C PRO A 108 11.03 3.46 -26.68
N ASP A 109 11.53 3.52 -27.93
CA ASP A 109 10.82 3.06 -29.13
C ASP A 109 10.51 1.55 -29.13
N LEU A 110 11.22 0.76 -28.31
CA LEU A 110 10.94 -0.67 -28.12
C LEU A 110 9.68 -0.93 -27.29
N ASN A 111 9.13 0.09 -26.61
CA ASN A 111 7.87 -0.04 -25.91
C ASN A 111 6.73 -0.07 -26.93
N ALA A 112 6.20 -1.26 -27.21
CA ALA A 112 4.99 -1.40 -28.02
C ALA A 112 3.88 -0.52 -27.42
N VAL A 113 3.29 0.37 -28.23
CA VAL A 113 2.10 1.14 -27.85
C VAL A 113 0.92 0.19 -27.80
N THR A 114 0.76 -0.56 -26.70
CA THR A 114 -0.50 -1.22 -26.40
C THR A 114 -1.42 -0.17 -25.78
N ASN A 115 -1.98 0.67 -26.64
CA ASN A 115 -3.14 1.48 -26.31
C ASN A 115 -4.31 0.53 -26.07
N THR A 116 -4.65 0.28 -24.81
CA THR A 116 -6.01 -0.03 -24.30
C THR A 116 -5.89 -0.31 -22.80
N LEU A 117 -5.99 0.75 -22.00
CA LEU A 117 -6.40 0.58 -20.62
C LEU A 117 -7.89 0.19 -20.65
N PRO A 118 -8.34 -0.95 -20.09
CA PRO A 118 -9.75 -1.11 -19.81
C PRO A 118 -10.16 -0.06 -18.76
N CYS A 119 -11.19 0.74 -19.08
CA CYS A 119 -11.81 1.65 -18.14
C CYS A 119 -12.40 0.85 -16.97
N GLY A 120 -11.92 1.11 -15.75
CA GLY A 120 -12.51 0.57 -14.53
C GLY A 120 -11.48 0.08 -13.54
N ALA A 121 -10.81 1.02 -12.87
CA ALA A 121 -10.23 0.84 -11.55
C ALA A 121 -10.72 2.00 -10.67
#